data_AF-A0A315R1M8-F1
#
_entry.id   AF-A0A315R1M8-F1
#
_cell.length_a   1.000
_cell.length_b   1.000
_cell.length_c   1.000
_cell.angle_alpha   90.00
_cell.angle_beta   90.00
_cell.angle_gamma   90.00
#
_symmetry.space_group_name_H-M   'P 1'
#
loop_
_entity.id
_entity.type
_entity.pdbx_description
1 polymer ?
#
loop_
_entity_poly.entity_id
_entity_poly.type
_entity_poly.pdbx_seq_one_letter_code
_entity_poly.pdbx_strand_id
1 'polypeptide(L)'
;MPGKAKRKYDGELMRFNKKIKRPLKLIKEILPQEYDQELIVQKFKYFYPNEWRIMEERYQLYFEKDNFLVKKGKKRRYRPLNAKDYLLNLPQVKGWLSQKGKLRHKDNFDLELQQQRLEKFKTKRIAKIKKFQAKIKKNKKKVQDIEPLYIDAFIAAYHQRGISTEGKVEIVNELIKYNSEKINEFFYKLNDAERNDQIRIMAFKHLQSLGKYVKLRKKFKGKKKYYMTEKSDFNMTPIDLWERISNDNIQNKKVFDVFISHSLINKDIVNKVIKSLNNQNLNAYCDWLSDNDFLKRKLVSDYTKMVLKKRLEQSKSLLLLKSNESLNSEWVSFELDYFKSLEKPIYYIGLDDCKNNRLNSYEKLDYNFDEYYISKLNIKSENN
;
A
#
# COMPACT_ATOMS: atom_id res chain seq x y z
N MET A 1 1.87 39.19 -6.65
CA MET A 1 1.47 38.01 -7.48
C MET A 1 1.70 36.70 -6.72
N PRO A 2 0.80 35.70 -6.81
CA PRO A 2 1.02 34.41 -6.15
C PRO A 2 2.31 33.73 -6.65
N GLY A 3 3.15 33.30 -5.71
CA GLY A 3 4.40 32.60 -6.02
C GLY A 3 4.16 31.32 -6.84
N LYS A 4 5.18 30.88 -7.58
CA LYS A 4 5.12 29.71 -8.50
C LYS A 4 4.49 28.46 -7.88
N ALA A 5 4.70 28.22 -6.59
CA ALA A 5 4.13 27.08 -5.87
C ALA A 5 2.60 27.20 -5.68
N LYS A 6 2.10 28.40 -5.37
CA LYS A 6 0.65 28.66 -5.21
C LYS A 6 -0.07 28.55 -6.56
N ARG A 7 0.48 29.15 -7.62
CA ARG A 7 -0.06 28.99 -8.99
C ARG A 7 -0.18 27.53 -9.44
N LYS A 8 0.80 26.68 -9.08
CA LYS A 8 0.73 25.23 -9.36
C LYS A 8 -0.42 24.54 -8.62
N TYR A 9 -0.64 24.91 -7.35
CA TYR A 9 -1.75 24.41 -6.56
C TYR A 9 -3.09 24.86 -7.13
N ASP A 10 -3.25 26.14 -7.48
CA ASP A 10 -4.49 26.67 -8.05
C ASP A 10 -4.80 26.01 -9.40
N GLY A 11 -3.79 25.84 -10.26
CA GLY A 11 -3.95 25.12 -11.54
C GLY A 11 -4.23 23.61 -11.37
N GLU A 12 -3.89 23.02 -10.24
CA GLU A 12 -4.30 21.66 -9.89
C GLU A 12 -5.77 21.64 -9.42
N LEU A 13 -6.16 22.59 -8.57
CA LEU A 13 -7.54 22.77 -8.13
C LEU A 13 -8.48 22.94 -9.33
N MET A 14 -8.12 23.77 -10.30
CA MET A 14 -8.89 23.95 -11.54
C MET A 14 -9.06 22.65 -12.33
N ARG A 15 -8.02 21.82 -12.44
CA ARG A 15 -8.10 20.53 -13.14
C ARG A 15 -8.98 19.54 -12.38
N PHE A 16 -8.89 19.52 -11.06
CA PHE A 16 -9.76 18.68 -10.25
C PHE A 16 -11.23 19.14 -10.30
N ASN A 17 -11.48 20.47 -10.25
CA ASN A 17 -12.80 21.07 -10.48
C ASN A 17 -13.41 20.58 -11.80
N LYS A 18 -12.63 20.58 -12.89
CA LYS A 18 -13.08 20.06 -14.19
C LYS A 18 -13.46 18.58 -14.13
N LYS A 19 -12.66 17.75 -13.44
CA LYS A 19 -12.92 16.31 -13.27
C LYS A 19 -14.22 16.02 -12.51
N ILE A 20 -14.55 16.81 -11.48
CA ILE A 20 -15.73 16.59 -10.64
C ILE A 20 -17.03 17.19 -11.21
N LYS A 21 -16.98 17.99 -12.29
CA LYS A 21 -18.19 18.56 -12.94
C LYS A 21 -19.22 17.49 -13.32
N ARG A 22 -18.77 16.40 -13.97
CA ARG A 22 -19.67 15.31 -14.39
C ARG A 22 -20.23 14.53 -13.19
N PRO A 23 -19.42 14.13 -12.19
CA PRO A 23 -19.92 13.60 -10.93
C PRO A 23 -21.03 14.44 -10.30
N LEU A 24 -20.81 15.75 -10.18
CA LEU A 24 -21.80 16.68 -9.64
C LEU A 24 -23.10 16.70 -10.44
N LYS A 25 -23.02 16.82 -11.77
CA LYS A 25 -24.21 16.79 -12.63
C LYS A 25 -25.06 15.53 -12.37
N LEU A 26 -24.42 14.37 -12.29
CA LEU A 26 -25.10 13.10 -12.06
C LEU A 26 -25.69 12.98 -10.66
N ILE A 27 -25.03 13.52 -9.63
CA ILE A 27 -25.62 13.62 -8.28
C ILE A 27 -26.88 14.48 -8.30
N LYS A 28 -26.86 15.61 -9.00
CA LYS A 28 -28.02 16.51 -9.10
C LYS A 28 -29.25 15.79 -9.67
N GLU A 29 -29.06 14.96 -10.68
CA GLU A 29 -30.13 14.22 -11.36
C GLU A 29 -30.85 13.18 -10.47
N ILE A 30 -30.27 12.83 -9.30
CA ILE A 30 -30.79 11.83 -8.37
C ILE A 30 -31.13 12.39 -6.98
N LEU A 31 -31.15 13.73 -6.84
CA LEU A 31 -31.56 14.37 -5.59
C LEU A 31 -33.08 14.19 -5.41
N PRO A 32 -33.56 13.88 -4.19
CA PRO A 32 -34.99 13.89 -3.89
C PRO A 32 -35.57 15.31 -3.97
N GLN A 33 -36.88 15.44 -3.87
CA GLN A 33 -37.59 16.73 -3.95
C GLN A 33 -37.03 17.74 -2.95
N GLU A 34 -36.93 17.33 -1.69
CA GLU A 34 -36.33 18.12 -0.61
C GLU A 34 -34.96 17.57 -0.27
N TYR A 35 -33.95 18.46 -0.21
CA TYR A 35 -32.59 18.09 0.14
C TYR A 35 -31.85 19.21 0.86
N ASP A 36 -30.81 18.83 1.59
CA ASP A 36 -29.92 19.72 2.31
C ASP A 36 -28.45 19.47 1.95
N GLN A 37 -27.56 20.18 2.64
CA GLN A 37 -26.12 20.07 2.43
C GLN A 37 -25.58 18.69 2.84
N GLU A 38 -26.12 18.08 3.89
CA GLU A 38 -25.63 16.79 4.37
C GLU A 38 -25.98 15.67 3.41
N LEU A 39 -27.19 15.69 2.86
CA LEU A 39 -27.61 14.71 1.87
C LEU A 39 -26.73 14.75 0.60
N ILE A 40 -26.36 15.95 0.14
CA ILE A 40 -25.43 16.10 -0.99
C ILE A 40 -24.07 15.48 -0.67
N VAL A 41 -23.52 15.78 0.52
CA VAL A 41 -22.24 15.24 0.98
C VAL A 41 -22.31 13.71 1.08
N GLN A 42 -23.36 13.17 1.69
CA GLN A 42 -23.57 11.73 1.85
C GLN A 42 -23.69 11.02 0.50
N LYS A 43 -24.53 11.53 -0.43
CA LYS A 43 -24.65 10.96 -1.78
C LYS A 43 -23.33 11.04 -2.55
N PHE A 44 -22.58 12.14 -2.42
CA PHE A 44 -21.28 12.25 -3.09
C PHE A 44 -20.27 11.25 -2.52
N LYS A 45 -20.17 11.12 -1.19
CA LYS A 45 -19.34 10.11 -0.51
C LYS A 45 -19.68 8.70 -0.98
N TYR A 46 -20.97 8.36 -1.01
CA TYR A 46 -21.45 7.03 -1.36
C TYR A 46 -21.18 6.66 -2.83
N PHE A 47 -21.52 7.56 -3.77
CA PHE A 47 -21.41 7.26 -5.21
C PHE A 47 -20.06 7.60 -5.83
N TYR A 48 -19.27 8.47 -5.20
CA TYR A 48 -17.93 8.88 -5.64
C TYR A 48 -16.88 8.80 -4.52
N PRO A 49 -16.74 7.63 -3.85
CA PRO A 49 -15.86 7.48 -2.69
C PRO A 49 -14.39 7.74 -3.03
N ASN A 50 -13.96 7.42 -4.26
CA ASN A 50 -12.59 7.70 -4.70
C ASN A 50 -12.33 9.20 -4.89
N GLU A 51 -13.26 9.93 -5.52
CA GLU A 51 -13.14 11.38 -5.65
C GLU A 51 -13.18 12.06 -4.28
N TRP A 52 -14.02 11.57 -3.36
CA TRP A 52 -14.07 12.04 -1.98
C TRP A 52 -12.74 11.83 -1.25
N ARG A 53 -12.18 10.61 -1.28
CA ARG A 53 -10.87 10.30 -0.71
C ARG A 53 -9.76 11.18 -1.29
N ILE A 54 -9.80 11.48 -2.60
CA ILE A 54 -8.85 12.42 -3.21
C ILE A 54 -9.00 13.84 -2.61
N MET A 55 -10.21 14.30 -2.29
CA MET A 55 -10.40 15.60 -1.61
C MET A 55 -9.75 15.58 -0.23
N GLU A 56 -9.94 14.52 0.54
CA GLU A 56 -9.36 14.35 1.89
C GLU A 56 -7.83 14.31 1.85
N GLU A 57 -7.26 13.46 0.99
CA GLU A 57 -5.80 13.33 0.88
C GLU A 57 -5.14 14.62 0.36
N ARG A 58 -5.82 15.35 -0.55
CA ARG A 58 -5.35 16.67 -0.98
C ARG A 58 -5.37 17.67 0.16
N TYR A 59 -6.43 17.68 0.96
CA TYR A 59 -6.49 18.54 2.13
C TYR A 59 -5.31 18.28 3.06
N GLN A 60 -5.10 17.02 3.47
CA GLN A 60 -4.00 16.65 4.37
C GLN A 60 -2.63 17.05 3.81
N LEU A 61 -2.34 16.68 2.56
CA LEU A 61 -1.05 17.00 1.91
C LEU A 61 -0.74 18.50 1.90
N TYR A 62 -1.71 19.35 1.58
CA TYR A 62 -1.48 20.79 1.52
C TYR A 62 -1.54 21.47 2.88
N PHE A 63 -2.28 20.89 3.82
CA PHE A 63 -2.35 21.33 5.20
C PHE A 63 -1.01 21.11 5.90
N GLU A 64 -0.41 19.92 5.76
CA GLU A 64 0.93 19.62 6.25
C GLU A 64 2.00 20.52 5.63
N LYS A 65 1.90 20.81 4.32
CA LYS A 65 2.82 21.75 3.66
C LYS A 65 2.69 23.16 4.21
N ASP A 66 1.49 23.60 4.57
CA ASP A 66 1.29 24.88 5.25
C ASP A 66 1.82 24.85 6.69
N ASN A 67 1.60 23.76 7.44
CA ASN A 67 2.14 23.59 8.79
C ASN A 67 3.67 23.60 8.80
N PHE A 68 4.31 22.95 7.83
CA PHE A 68 5.76 23.01 7.65
C PHE A 68 6.25 24.44 7.39
N LEU A 69 5.53 25.22 6.57
CA LEU A 69 5.87 26.63 6.34
C LEU A 69 5.77 27.45 7.63
N VAL A 70 4.68 27.28 8.39
CA VAL A 70 4.47 27.97 9.68
C VAL A 70 5.56 27.61 10.68
N LYS A 71 5.91 26.33 10.81
CA LYS A 71 7.03 25.86 11.65
C LYS A 71 8.38 26.49 11.27
N LYS A 72 8.53 26.97 10.04
CA LYS A 72 9.73 27.68 9.55
C LYS A 72 9.55 29.21 9.55
N GLY A 73 8.58 29.74 10.31
CA GLY A 73 8.31 31.18 10.43
C GLY A 73 7.66 31.81 9.19
N LYS A 74 7.12 31.01 8.26
CA LYS A 74 6.53 31.49 7.00
C LYS A 74 5.01 31.45 7.05
N LYS A 75 4.36 32.40 6.35
CA LYS A 75 2.89 32.43 6.22
C LYS A 75 2.36 31.20 5.46
N ARG A 76 1.16 30.73 5.85
CA ARG A 76 0.41 29.70 5.12
C ARG A 76 0.20 30.13 3.67
N ARG A 77 0.47 29.22 2.73
CA ARG A 77 0.46 29.49 1.29
C ARG A 77 -0.78 28.93 0.62
N TYR A 78 -1.20 27.71 0.96
CA TYR A 78 -2.19 26.96 0.20
C TYR A 78 -3.61 27.21 0.71
N ARG A 79 -3.77 27.16 2.05
CA ARG A 79 -5.05 27.27 2.78
C ARG A 79 -6.11 26.32 2.21
N PRO A 80 -5.83 24.99 2.19
CA PRO A 80 -6.78 24.04 1.62
C PRO A 80 -8.05 23.96 2.47
N LEU A 81 -9.19 23.78 1.80
CA LEU A 81 -10.46 23.44 2.46
C LEU A 81 -10.52 21.93 2.67
N ASN A 82 -11.13 21.49 3.78
CA ASN A 82 -11.45 20.08 3.97
C ASN A 82 -12.46 19.60 2.91
N ALA A 83 -12.65 18.29 2.77
CA ALA A 83 -13.47 17.74 1.68
C ALA A 83 -14.92 18.24 1.68
N LYS A 84 -15.54 18.38 2.86
CA LYS A 84 -16.91 18.88 3.01
C LYS A 84 -17.01 20.34 2.59
N ASP A 85 -16.21 21.21 3.19
CA ASP A 85 -16.20 22.64 2.90
C ASP A 85 -15.82 22.90 1.45
N TYR A 86 -14.89 22.11 0.90
CA TYR A 86 -14.52 22.19 -0.50
C TYR A 86 -15.70 21.87 -1.42
N LEU A 87 -16.42 20.76 -1.19
CA LEU A 87 -17.58 20.37 -1.99
C LEU A 87 -18.69 21.44 -1.92
N LEU A 88 -19.02 21.91 -0.72
CA LEU A 88 -20.06 22.91 -0.50
C LEU A 88 -19.69 24.29 -1.05
N ASN A 89 -18.39 24.60 -1.16
CA ASN A 89 -17.93 25.85 -1.78
C ASN A 89 -17.88 25.84 -3.31
N LEU A 90 -18.18 24.71 -3.97
CA LEU A 90 -18.24 24.68 -5.43
C LEU A 90 -19.43 25.50 -5.94
N PRO A 91 -19.26 26.35 -6.98
CA PRO A 91 -20.32 27.23 -7.47
C PRO A 91 -21.62 26.50 -7.83
N GLN A 92 -21.50 25.28 -8.36
CA GLN A 92 -22.65 24.45 -8.70
C GLN A 92 -23.44 24.03 -7.46
N VAL A 93 -22.75 23.58 -6.41
CA VAL A 93 -23.37 23.11 -5.16
C VAL A 93 -23.99 24.28 -4.39
N LYS A 94 -23.31 25.44 -4.35
CA LYS A 94 -23.88 26.69 -3.83
C LYS A 94 -25.17 27.07 -4.55
N GLY A 95 -25.19 26.94 -5.88
CA GLY A 95 -26.38 27.19 -6.69
C GLY A 95 -27.54 26.26 -6.33
N TRP A 96 -27.28 24.96 -6.09
CA TRP A 96 -28.33 24.01 -5.70
C TRP A 96 -28.89 24.30 -4.31
N LEU A 97 -28.03 24.67 -3.36
CA LEU A 97 -28.42 24.95 -1.98
C LEU A 97 -29.10 26.31 -1.79
N SER A 98 -29.00 27.21 -2.76
CA SER A 98 -29.71 28.50 -2.73
C SER A 98 -31.22 28.31 -2.72
N GLN A 99 -31.96 29.23 -2.09
CA GLN A 99 -33.41 29.19 -2.03
C GLN A 99 -34.04 29.08 -3.44
N LYS A 100 -33.58 29.92 -4.39
CA LYS A 100 -34.00 29.86 -5.79
C LYS A 100 -33.69 28.51 -6.45
N GLY A 101 -32.53 27.93 -6.14
CA GLY A 101 -32.10 26.64 -6.67
C GLY A 101 -32.95 25.48 -6.17
N LYS A 102 -33.31 25.48 -4.88
CA LYS A 102 -34.20 24.49 -4.27
C LYS A 102 -35.62 24.59 -4.82
N LEU A 103 -36.18 25.80 -4.89
CA LEU A 103 -37.52 26.02 -5.48
C LEU A 103 -37.57 25.51 -6.91
N ARG A 104 -36.64 25.94 -7.77
CA ARG A 104 -36.58 25.46 -9.15
C ARG A 104 -36.44 23.94 -9.24
N HIS A 105 -35.70 23.29 -8.35
CA HIS A 105 -35.61 21.83 -8.33
C HIS A 105 -36.95 21.20 -7.97
N LYS A 106 -37.62 21.72 -6.95
CA LYS A 106 -38.94 21.28 -6.50
C LYS A 106 -40.00 21.41 -7.60
N ASP A 107 -40.01 22.54 -8.30
CA ASP A 107 -40.98 22.82 -9.39
C ASP A 107 -40.80 21.89 -10.60
N ASN A 108 -39.57 21.41 -10.84
CA ASN A 108 -39.24 20.50 -11.94
C ASN A 108 -39.07 19.04 -11.48
N PHE A 109 -39.50 18.72 -10.26
CA PHE A 109 -39.30 17.39 -9.68
C PHE A 109 -40.37 16.41 -10.17
N ASP A 110 -39.91 15.23 -10.59
CA ASP A 110 -40.75 14.10 -10.97
C ASP A 110 -40.24 12.88 -10.20
N LEU A 111 -41.11 12.27 -9.40
CA LEU A 111 -40.77 11.16 -8.52
C LEU A 111 -40.42 9.89 -9.30
N GLU A 112 -41.23 9.51 -10.29
CA GLU A 112 -41.01 8.30 -11.08
C GLU A 112 -39.72 8.41 -11.89
N LEU A 113 -39.53 9.56 -12.55
CA LEU A 113 -38.32 9.82 -13.32
C LEU A 113 -37.07 9.85 -12.43
N GLN A 114 -37.17 10.40 -11.22
CA GLN A 114 -36.07 10.40 -10.25
C GLN A 114 -35.72 8.98 -9.79
N GLN A 115 -36.71 8.14 -9.49
CA GLN A 115 -36.50 6.75 -9.06
C GLN A 115 -35.83 5.93 -10.18
N GLN A 116 -36.33 6.05 -11.42
CA GLN A 116 -35.73 5.39 -12.59
C GLN A 116 -34.28 5.83 -12.81
N ARG A 117 -34.00 7.13 -12.70
CA ARG A 117 -32.63 7.68 -12.79
C ARG A 117 -31.74 7.17 -11.67
N LEU A 118 -32.25 7.14 -10.44
CA LEU A 118 -31.51 6.67 -9.27
C LEU A 118 -31.11 5.20 -9.41
N GLU A 119 -32.02 4.31 -9.78
CA GLU A 119 -31.72 2.89 -9.93
C GLU A 119 -30.70 2.64 -11.05
N LYS A 120 -30.91 3.24 -12.23
CA LYS A 120 -29.97 3.16 -13.35
C LYS A 120 -28.59 3.71 -12.98
N PHE A 121 -28.55 4.81 -12.24
CA PHE A 121 -27.31 5.42 -11.76
C PHE A 121 -26.60 4.55 -10.73
N LYS A 122 -27.33 4.04 -9.73
CA LYS A 122 -26.84 3.22 -8.63
C LYS A 122 -26.16 1.96 -9.15
N THR A 123 -26.82 1.21 -10.03
CA THR A 123 -26.25 0.00 -10.64
C THR A 123 -24.94 0.29 -11.37
N LYS A 124 -24.90 1.34 -12.21
CA LYS A 124 -23.68 1.73 -12.94
C LYS A 124 -22.56 2.23 -12.02
N ARG A 125 -22.89 2.94 -10.94
CA ARG A 125 -21.90 3.47 -9.99
C ARG A 125 -21.31 2.38 -9.12
N ILE A 126 -22.14 1.50 -8.55
CA ILE A 126 -21.69 0.39 -7.72
C ILE A 126 -20.72 -0.50 -8.52
N ALA A 127 -21.03 -0.82 -9.78
CA ALA A 127 -20.12 -1.58 -10.64
C ALA A 127 -18.76 -0.88 -10.84
N LYS A 128 -18.75 0.44 -11.05
CA LYS A 128 -17.50 1.23 -11.17
C LYS A 128 -16.69 1.27 -9.87
N ILE A 129 -17.36 1.41 -8.73
CA ILE A 129 -16.72 1.39 -7.41
C ILE A 129 -16.08 0.02 -7.16
N LYS A 130 -16.82 -1.07 -7.38
CA LYS A 130 -16.32 -2.45 -7.27
C LYS A 130 -15.10 -2.68 -8.17
N LYS A 131 -15.13 -2.23 -9.42
CA LYS A 131 -13.99 -2.34 -10.36
C LYS A 131 -12.74 -1.61 -9.85
N PHE A 132 -12.92 -0.40 -9.31
CA PHE A 132 -11.81 0.35 -8.73
C PHE A 132 -11.24 -0.32 -7.48
N GLN A 133 -12.10 -0.75 -6.54
CA GLN A 133 -11.70 -1.47 -5.33
C GLN A 133 -10.97 -2.77 -5.65
N ALA A 134 -11.48 -3.56 -6.61
CA ALA A 134 -10.84 -4.79 -7.07
C ALA A 134 -9.44 -4.52 -7.66
N LYS A 135 -9.27 -3.43 -8.42
CA LYS A 135 -7.95 -3.02 -8.93
C LYS A 135 -6.97 -2.70 -7.80
N ILE A 136 -7.40 -1.93 -6.79
CA ILE A 136 -6.54 -1.60 -5.63
C ILE A 136 -6.22 -2.87 -4.83
N LYS A 137 -7.22 -3.72 -4.57
CA LYS A 137 -7.03 -5.01 -3.88
C LYS A 137 -6.04 -5.91 -4.62
N LYS A 138 -6.10 -5.96 -5.96
CA LYS A 138 -5.16 -6.70 -6.79
C LYS A 138 -3.74 -6.15 -6.68
N ASN A 139 -3.58 -4.83 -6.75
CA ASN A 139 -2.27 -4.18 -6.62
C ASN A 139 -1.65 -4.40 -5.24
N LYS A 140 -2.46 -4.32 -4.18
CA LYS A 140 -2.05 -4.57 -2.80
C LYS A 140 -1.88 -6.04 -2.45
N LYS A 141 -2.14 -6.99 -3.36
CA LYS A 141 -2.12 -8.44 -3.06
C LYS A 141 -0.78 -8.89 -2.45
N LYS A 142 0.32 -8.28 -2.90
CA LYS A 142 1.69 -8.58 -2.48
C LYS A 142 2.30 -7.51 -1.55
N VAL A 143 1.47 -6.66 -0.96
CA VAL A 143 1.94 -5.61 -0.05
C VAL A 143 1.53 -6.01 1.37
N GLN A 144 2.46 -5.96 2.31
CA GLN A 144 2.19 -6.19 3.72
C GLN A 144 1.81 -4.85 4.38
N ASP A 145 0.63 -4.78 5.00
CA ASP A 145 0.12 -3.58 5.67
C ASP A 145 0.69 -3.51 7.11
N ILE A 146 2.02 -3.36 7.22
CA ILE A 146 2.79 -3.32 8.48
C ILE A 146 4.02 -2.41 8.34
N GLU A 147 4.59 -2.01 9.47
CA GLU A 147 5.89 -1.38 9.60
C GLU A 147 6.94 -2.36 10.19
N PRO A 148 7.78 -3.02 9.36
CA PRO A 148 8.86 -3.87 9.87
C PRO A 148 9.91 -3.08 10.65
N LEU A 149 10.49 -3.67 11.70
CA LEU A 149 11.49 -3.02 12.55
C LEU A 149 12.72 -2.52 11.76
N TYR A 150 13.07 -3.20 10.68
CA TYR A 150 14.27 -2.90 9.90
C TYR A 150 14.13 -1.75 8.90
N ILE A 151 12.92 -1.18 8.72
CA ILE A 151 12.73 -0.16 7.67
C ILE A 151 13.53 1.12 7.93
N ASP A 152 13.78 1.46 9.19
CA ASP A 152 14.54 2.66 9.54
C ASP A 152 16.00 2.54 9.08
N ALA A 153 16.58 1.35 9.17
CA ALA A 153 17.91 1.07 8.64
C ALA A 153 17.95 1.24 7.11
N PHE A 154 16.92 0.77 6.39
CA PHE A 154 16.82 0.92 4.94
C PHE A 154 16.64 2.38 4.52
N ILE A 155 15.78 3.13 5.22
CA ILE A 155 15.58 4.56 4.97
C ILE A 155 16.89 5.33 5.24
N ALA A 156 17.60 5.02 6.33
CA ALA A 156 18.90 5.62 6.62
C ALA A 156 19.94 5.30 5.53
N ALA A 157 20.02 4.04 5.09
CA ALA A 157 20.90 3.62 4.01
C ALA A 157 20.63 4.38 2.71
N TYR A 158 19.36 4.66 2.37
CA TYR A 158 19.00 5.42 1.17
C TYR A 158 19.63 6.82 1.13
N HIS A 159 19.80 7.42 2.31
CA HIS A 159 20.34 8.76 2.48
C HIS A 159 21.86 8.80 2.70
N GLN A 160 22.54 7.65 2.75
CA GLN A 160 23.99 7.59 2.88
C GLN A 160 24.70 8.29 1.71
N ARG A 161 25.79 9.01 2.02
CA ARG A 161 26.60 9.68 1.02
C ARG A 161 27.33 8.65 0.17
N GLY A 162 27.25 8.79 -1.15
CA GLY A 162 27.95 7.91 -2.09
C GLY A 162 27.18 6.65 -2.49
N ILE A 163 25.96 6.43 -1.99
CA ILE A 163 25.12 5.30 -2.43
C ILE A 163 24.88 5.35 -3.94
N SER A 164 25.05 4.21 -4.60
CA SER A 164 24.84 4.05 -6.04
C SER A 164 23.36 4.13 -6.41
N THR A 165 23.07 4.38 -7.68
CA THR A 165 21.69 4.33 -8.19
C THR A 165 21.09 2.93 -8.02
N GLU A 166 21.89 1.87 -8.19
CA GLU A 166 21.48 0.49 -7.91
C GLU A 166 21.10 0.27 -6.45
N GLY A 167 21.92 0.70 -5.49
CA GLY A 167 21.63 0.55 -4.06
C GLY A 167 20.36 1.32 -3.65
N LYS A 168 20.09 2.48 -4.27
CA LYS A 168 18.82 3.17 -4.09
C LYS A 168 17.63 2.40 -4.66
N VAL A 169 17.79 1.80 -5.84
CA VAL A 169 16.73 0.98 -6.46
C VAL A 169 16.45 -0.26 -5.63
N GLU A 170 17.46 -0.91 -5.08
CA GLU A 170 17.32 -2.02 -4.13
C GLU A 170 16.47 -1.63 -2.92
N ILE A 171 16.81 -0.52 -2.25
CA ILE A 171 16.08 -0.05 -1.07
C ILE A 171 14.63 0.28 -1.44
N VAL A 172 14.41 0.92 -2.59
CA VAL A 172 13.05 1.20 -3.07
C VAL A 172 12.29 -0.09 -3.33
N ASN A 173 12.89 -1.08 -3.98
CA ASN A 173 12.27 -2.38 -4.25
C ASN A 173 11.92 -3.13 -2.95
N GLU A 174 12.72 -2.97 -1.91
CA GLU A 174 12.37 -3.51 -0.59
C GLU A 174 11.20 -2.75 0.05
N LEU A 175 11.26 -1.42 0.10
CA LEU A 175 10.24 -0.62 0.79
C LEU A 175 8.85 -0.68 0.11
N ILE A 176 8.77 -0.92 -1.21
CA ILE A 176 7.47 -1.06 -1.89
C ILE A 176 6.69 -2.32 -1.48
N LYS A 177 7.33 -3.28 -0.80
CA LYS A 177 6.69 -4.52 -0.30
C LYS A 177 5.81 -4.27 0.92
N TYR A 178 5.89 -3.08 1.50
CA TYR A 178 5.23 -2.71 2.74
C TYR A 178 4.36 -1.45 2.58
N ASN A 179 3.35 -1.30 3.44
CA ASN A 179 2.51 -0.12 3.51
C ASN A 179 2.31 0.28 4.97
N SER A 180 3.07 1.29 5.41
CA SER A 180 2.89 1.99 6.69
C SER A 180 2.85 3.51 6.48
N GLU A 181 2.51 4.28 7.51
CA GLU A 181 2.54 5.74 7.44
C GLU A 181 3.95 6.26 7.13
N LYS A 182 4.98 5.74 7.82
CA LYS A 182 6.39 6.13 7.61
C LYS A 182 6.87 5.86 6.19
N ILE A 183 6.53 4.69 5.63
CA ILE A 183 6.88 4.32 4.25
C ILE A 183 6.16 5.21 3.24
N ASN A 184 4.87 5.49 3.46
CA ASN A 184 4.10 6.40 2.62
C ASN A 184 4.73 7.80 2.60
N GLU A 185 5.10 8.34 3.77
CA GLU A 185 5.80 9.62 3.86
C GLU A 185 7.13 9.62 3.10
N PHE A 186 7.92 8.54 3.24
CA PHE A 186 9.18 8.38 2.52
C PHE A 186 8.94 8.47 1.01
N PHE A 187 7.98 7.73 0.46
CA PHE A 187 7.66 7.79 -0.97
C PHE A 187 7.08 9.13 -1.42
N TYR A 188 6.31 9.82 -0.58
CA TYR A 188 5.87 11.19 -0.88
C TYR A 188 7.05 12.16 -0.98
N LYS A 189 8.01 12.08 -0.05
CA LYS A 189 9.25 12.87 -0.05
C LYS A 189 10.09 12.55 -1.29
N LEU A 190 10.24 11.27 -1.65
CA LEU A 190 10.94 10.86 -2.88
C LEU A 190 10.26 11.41 -4.13
N ASN A 191 8.95 11.25 -4.28
CA ASN A 191 8.21 11.76 -5.43
C ASN A 191 8.34 13.30 -5.58
N ASP A 192 8.40 14.02 -4.45
CA ASP A 192 8.53 15.48 -4.45
C ASP A 192 9.98 15.96 -4.68
N ALA A 193 11.00 15.28 -4.16
CA ALA A 193 12.36 15.81 -4.06
C ALA A 193 13.44 15.04 -4.82
N GLU A 194 13.25 13.74 -5.09
CA GLU A 194 14.27 12.90 -5.72
C GLU A 194 14.64 13.43 -7.12
N ARG A 195 15.95 13.50 -7.41
CA ARG A 195 16.49 14.03 -8.67
C ARG A 195 16.59 12.96 -9.75
N ASN A 196 16.85 11.70 -9.36
CA ASN A 196 16.83 10.59 -10.29
C ASN A 196 15.40 10.33 -10.82
N ASP A 197 15.25 10.27 -12.15
CA ASP A 197 13.95 10.13 -12.80
C ASP A 197 13.33 8.73 -12.58
N GLN A 198 14.13 7.64 -12.56
CA GLN A 198 13.63 6.28 -12.33
C GLN A 198 13.03 6.16 -10.94
N ILE A 199 13.78 6.53 -9.90
CA ILE A 199 13.34 6.40 -8.50
C ILE A 199 12.09 7.24 -8.24
N ARG A 200 12.04 8.46 -8.77
CA ARG A 200 10.85 9.32 -8.66
C ARG A 200 9.62 8.66 -9.29
N ILE A 201 9.77 8.01 -10.44
CA ILE A 201 8.70 7.28 -11.11
C ILE A 201 8.29 6.04 -10.31
N MET A 202 9.23 5.32 -9.71
CA MET A 202 8.94 4.18 -8.84
C MET A 202 8.08 4.61 -7.64
N ALA A 203 8.49 5.68 -6.94
CA ALA A 203 7.73 6.25 -5.83
C ALA A 203 6.31 6.67 -6.26
N PHE A 204 6.18 7.37 -7.40
CA PHE A 204 4.89 7.76 -7.96
C PHE A 204 3.99 6.54 -8.26
N LYS A 205 4.54 5.51 -8.92
CA LYS A 205 3.79 4.30 -9.30
C LYS A 205 3.35 3.51 -8.06
N HIS A 206 4.20 3.40 -7.05
CA HIS A 206 3.87 2.72 -5.80
C HIS A 206 2.72 3.42 -5.06
N LEU A 207 2.82 4.73 -4.82
CA LEU A 207 1.72 5.49 -4.20
C LEU A 207 0.40 5.35 -5.00
N GLN A 208 0.49 5.40 -6.33
CA GLN A 208 -0.68 5.20 -7.20
C GLN A 208 -1.25 3.78 -7.11
N SER A 209 -0.40 2.75 -6.96
CA SER A 209 -0.83 1.35 -6.87
C SER A 209 -1.60 1.08 -5.57
N LEU A 210 -1.20 1.74 -4.48
CA LEU A 210 -1.91 1.76 -3.19
C LEU A 210 -3.22 2.56 -3.22
N GLY A 211 -3.47 3.26 -4.33
CA GLY A 211 -4.64 4.12 -4.53
C GLY A 211 -4.43 5.56 -4.07
N LYS A 212 -3.32 5.87 -3.39
CA LYS A 212 -3.05 7.18 -2.79
C LYS A 212 -3.05 8.31 -3.82
N TYR A 213 -3.48 9.49 -3.41
CA TYR A 213 -3.39 10.71 -4.21
C TYR A 213 -1.93 11.11 -4.33
N VAL A 214 -1.44 11.14 -5.57
CA VAL A 214 -0.07 11.50 -5.88
C VAL A 214 -0.02 12.17 -7.25
N LYS A 215 0.97 13.03 -7.46
CA LYS A 215 1.26 13.66 -8.74
C LYS A 215 2.71 13.48 -9.11
N LEU A 216 2.96 13.11 -10.35
CA LEU A 216 4.33 13.07 -10.85
C LEU A 216 4.81 14.50 -11.08
N ARG A 217 5.91 14.87 -10.40
CA ARG A 217 6.55 16.17 -10.58
C ARG A 217 7.14 16.27 -12.00
N LYS A 218 6.98 17.43 -12.64
CA LYS A 218 7.67 17.72 -13.92
C LYS A 218 9.18 17.58 -13.75
N LYS A 219 9.86 17.07 -14.79
CA LYS A 219 11.32 16.97 -14.83
C LYS A 219 11.99 18.31 -14.49
N PHE A 220 13.16 18.22 -13.85
CA PHE A 220 13.96 19.40 -13.53
C PHE A 220 14.39 20.11 -14.83
N LYS A 221 14.37 21.44 -14.82
CA LYS A 221 14.85 22.27 -15.93
C LYS A 221 16.37 22.45 -15.80
N GLY A 222 17.05 22.63 -16.94
CA GLY A 222 18.50 22.87 -17.00
C GLY A 222 19.31 21.65 -17.43
N LYS A 223 20.65 21.77 -17.37
CA LYS A 223 21.60 20.69 -17.73
C LYS A 223 21.39 19.49 -16.82
N LYS A 224 21.12 18.33 -17.42
CA LYS A 224 20.93 17.06 -16.69
C LYS A 224 22.29 16.50 -16.32
N LYS A 225 22.47 16.15 -15.05
CA LYS A 225 23.65 15.42 -14.58
C LYS A 225 23.41 13.92 -14.74
N TYR A 226 24.48 13.14 -14.90
CA TYR A 226 24.42 11.70 -15.11
C TYR A 226 23.53 10.97 -14.09
N TYR A 227 23.74 11.19 -12.79
CA TYR A 227 22.95 10.58 -11.70
C TYR A 227 21.44 10.89 -11.75
N MET A 228 21.00 11.91 -12.51
CA MET A 228 19.58 12.23 -12.67
C MET A 228 18.88 11.31 -13.67
N THR A 229 19.64 10.75 -14.61
CA THR A 229 19.16 9.96 -15.74
C THR A 229 19.65 8.52 -15.76
N GLU A 230 20.70 8.23 -14.99
CA GLU A 230 21.18 6.87 -14.73
C GLU A 230 20.02 5.98 -14.27
N LYS A 231 20.03 4.75 -14.76
CA LYS A 231 19.04 3.73 -14.42
C LYS A 231 19.76 2.45 -14.03
N SER A 232 19.12 1.68 -13.16
CA SER A 232 19.49 0.29 -12.91
C SER A 232 18.27 -0.58 -13.17
N ASP A 233 18.45 -1.63 -13.97
CA ASP A 233 17.39 -2.62 -14.20
C ASP A 233 17.21 -3.57 -13.01
N PHE A 234 18.18 -3.59 -12.08
CA PHE A 234 18.18 -4.40 -10.87
C PHE A 234 17.90 -5.89 -11.13
N ASN A 235 18.56 -6.45 -12.15
CA ASN A 235 18.43 -7.85 -12.52
C ASN A 235 19.33 -8.74 -11.65
N MET A 236 18.92 -8.94 -10.39
CA MET A 236 19.69 -9.73 -9.42
C MET A 236 19.37 -11.23 -9.49
N THR A 237 20.26 -12.00 -8.89
CA THR A 237 20.26 -13.47 -8.77
C THR A 237 20.41 -13.91 -7.31
N PRO A 238 20.22 -15.19 -6.98
CA PRO A 238 20.42 -15.67 -5.61
C PRO A 238 21.85 -15.51 -5.08
N ILE A 239 22.88 -15.60 -5.96
CA ILE A 239 24.28 -15.39 -5.55
C ILE A 239 24.51 -13.94 -5.14
N ASP A 240 23.96 -12.96 -5.87
CA ASP A 240 24.07 -11.54 -5.51
C ASP A 240 23.46 -11.25 -4.13
N LEU A 241 22.35 -11.92 -3.79
CA LEU A 241 21.73 -11.77 -2.47
C LEU A 241 22.61 -12.40 -1.38
N TRP A 242 23.14 -13.58 -1.65
CA TRP A 242 24.04 -14.26 -0.71
C TRP A 242 25.32 -13.44 -0.45
N GLU A 243 25.93 -12.85 -1.48
CA GLU A 243 27.09 -11.99 -1.33
C GLU A 243 26.78 -10.75 -0.48
N ARG A 244 25.61 -10.13 -0.68
CA ARG A 244 25.15 -9.00 0.15
C ARG A 244 24.98 -9.41 1.61
N ILE A 245 24.40 -10.57 1.86
CA ILE A 245 24.22 -11.14 3.20
C ILE A 245 25.58 -11.46 3.83
N SER A 246 26.49 -12.07 3.06
CA SER A 246 27.80 -12.49 3.55
C SER A 246 28.70 -11.32 3.91
N ASN A 247 28.61 -10.22 3.15
CA ASN A 247 29.42 -9.01 3.35
C ASN A 247 28.80 -8.01 4.36
N ASP A 248 27.89 -8.46 5.23
CA ASP A 248 27.18 -7.65 6.22
C ASP A 248 26.50 -6.37 5.69
N ASN A 249 25.90 -6.47 4.50
CA ASN A 249 25.14 -5.38 3.91
C ASN A 249 23.77 -5.18 4.61
N ILE A 250 23.01 -4.17 4.19
CA ILE A 250 21.67 -3.83 4.69
C ILE A 250 20.69 -5.02 4.67
N GLN A 251 20.91 -6.02 3.80
CA GLN A 251 20.12 -7.27 3.77
C GLN A 251 20.19 -8.08 5.07
N ASN A 252 21.28 -7.94 5.85
CA ASN A 252 21.41 -8.57 7.17
C ASN A 252 20.58 -7.90 8.26
N LYS A 253 20.21 -6.63 8.07
CA LYS A 253 19.35 -5.91 9.03
C LYS A 253 17.90 -6.37 8.99
N LYS A 254 17.51 -7.18 7.99
CA LYS A 254 16.16 -7.73 7.90
C LYS A 254 15.90 -8.71 9.04
N VAL A 255 14.76 -8.53 9.68
CA VAL A 255 14.26 -9.40 10.76
C VAL A 255 12.77 -9.62 10.51
N PHE A 256 12.33 -10.86 10.74
CA PHE A 256 10.96 -11.29 10.52
C PHE A 256 10.39 -11.89 11.80
N ASP A 257 9.11 -11.69 12.04
CA ASP A 257 8.43 -12.29 13.18
C ASP A 257 8.05 -13.74 12.88
N VAL A 258 7.62 -14.01 11.64
CA VAL A 258 7.14 -15.32 11.21
C VAL A 258 7.71 -15.70 9.85
N PHE A 259 8.38 -16.85 9.78
CA PHE A 259 8.73 -17.51 8.52
C PHE A 259 7.59 -18.42 8.06
N ILE A 260 7.05 -18.22 6.85
CA ILE A 260 5.96 -19.06 6.34
C ILE A 260 6.52 -20.19 5.48
N SER A 261 6.51 -21.40 6.04
CA SER A 261 6.82 -22.63 5.31
C SER A 261 5.55 -23.21 4.69
N HIS A 262 5.56 -23.44 3.37
CA HIS A 262 4.37 -23.83 2.61
C HIS A 262 4.71 -24.55 1.30
N SER A 263 3.76 -25.32 0.77
CA SER A 263 3.83 -25.85 -0.59
C SER A 263 3.37 -24.82 -1.63
N LEU A 264 3.91 -24.92 -2.84
CA LEU A 264 3.67 -23.97 -3.95
C LEU A 264 2.20 -23.85 -4.40
N ILE A 265 1.35 -24.81 -4.04
CA ILE A 265 -0.04 -24.93 -4.51
C ILE A 265 -0.96 -23.90 -3.81
N ASN A 266 -0.60 -23.45 -2.61
CA ASN A 266 -1.51 -22.69 -1.72
C ASN A 266 -1.30 -21.17 -1.69
N LYS A 267 -0.93 -20.53 -2.82
CA LYS A 267 -0.61 -19.09 -2.87
C LYS A 267 -1.70 -18.16 -2.34
N ASP A 268 -2.97 -18.47 -2.59
CA ASP A 268 -4.07 -17.62 -2.14
C ASP A 268 -4.28 -17.71 -0.63
N ILE A 269 -4.09 -18.90 -0.04
CA ILE A 269 -4.12 -19.11 1.41
C ILE A 269 -2.94 -18.39 2.08
N VAL A 270 -1.73 -18.51 1.53
CA VAL A 270 -0.53 -17.80 2.04
C VAL A 270 -0.78 -16.29 2.12
N ASN A 271 -1.34 -15.68 1.08
CA ASN A 271 -1.66 -14.24 1.10
C ASN A 271 -2.70 -13.88 2.17
N LYS A 272 -3.64 -14.78 2.48
CA LYS A 272 -4.66 -14.59 3.53
C LYS A 272 -4.03 -14.70 4.93
N VAL A 273 -3.16 -15.69 5.14
CA VAL A 273 -2.39 -15.87 6.38
C VAL A 273 -1.49 -14.65 6.64
N ILE A 274 -0.74 -14.19 5.65
CA ILE A 274 0.11 -12.99 5.77
C ILE A 274 -0.71 -11.76 6.21
N LYS A 275 -1.92 -11.58 5.66
CA LYS A 275 -2.80 -10.48 6.10
C LYS A 275 -3.26 -10.65 7.54
N SER A 276 -3.56 -11.87 7.96
CA SER A 276 -3.96 -12.19 9.33
C SER A 276 -2.82 -11.87 10.31
N LEU A 277 -1.58 -12.18 9.94
CA LEU A 277 -0.36 -11.83 10.70
C LEU A 277 -0.14 -10.31 10.75
N ASN A 278 -0.28 -9.60 9.62
CA ASN A 278 -0.17 -8.14 9.59
C ASN A 278 -1.22 -7.44 10.47
N ASN A 279 -2.44 -7.98 10.56
CA ASN A 279 -3.48 -7.46 11.47
C ASN A 279 -3.07 -7.58 12.96
N GLN A 280 -2.12 -8.48 13.27
CA GLN A 280 -1.50 -8.62 14.60
C GLN A 280 -0.17 -7.84 14.71
N ASN A 281 0.17 -6.99 13.73
CA ASN A 281 1.45 -6.30 13.61
C ASN A 281 2.66 -7.26 13.60
N LEU A 282 2.53 -8.42 12.94
CA LEU A 282 3.63 -9.38 12.74
C LEU A 282 4.12 -9.38 11.29
N ASN A 283 5.43 -9.18 11.10
CA ASN A 283 6.06 -9.17 9.78
C ASN A 283 6.34 -10.60 9.31
N ALA A 284 5.75 -10.98 8.17
CA ALA A 284 5.91 -12.32 7.62
C ALA A 284 7.00 -12.38 6.53
N TYR A 285 7.82 -13.42 6.58
CA TYR A 285 8.70 -13.82 5.50
C TYR A 285 8.03 -14.87 4.61
N CYS A 286 8.09 -14.66 3.30
CA CYS A 286 7.77 -15.66 2.29
C CYS A 286 8.69 -15.42 1.09
N ASP A 287 9.43 -16.45 0.67
CA ASP A 287 10.43 -16.43 -0.40
C ASP A 287 10.01 -15.64 -1.66
N TRP A 288 8.85 -15.95 -2.23
CA TRP A 288 8.36 -15.33 -3.48
C TRP A 288 7.69 -13.96 -3.28
N LEU A 289 7.60 -13.49 -2.04
CA LEU A 289 7.10 -12.17 -1.66
C LEU A 289 8.23 -11.25 -1.22
N SER A 290 9.03 -11.70 -0.25
CA SER A 290 10.04 -10.94 0.46
C SER A 290 11.35 -10.81 -0.33
N ASP A 291 11.78 -11.85 -1.04
CA ASP A 291 13.04 -11.84 -1.81
C ASP A 291 12.82 -12.08 -3.32
N ASN A 292 11.62 -11.78 -3.83
CA ASN A 292 11.22 -11.93 -5.23
C ASN A 292 12.15 -11.26 -6.28
N ASP A 293 12.87 -10.22 -5.88
CA ASP A 293 13.82 -9.49 -6.74
C ASP A 293 15.08 -10.33 -7.03
N PHE A 294 15.43 -11.25 -6.12
CA PHE A 294 16.62 -12.10 -6.17
C PHE A 294 16.27 -13.57 -6.42
N LEU A 295 15.30 -14.10 -5.67
CA LEU A 295 14.87 -15.51 -5.71
C LEU A 295 13.83 -15.73 -6.81
N LYS A 296 14.34 -15.95 -8.02
CA LYS A 296 13.53 -16.31 -9.19
C LYS A 296 13.51 -17.83 -9.34
N ARG A 297 12.33 -18.40 -9.60
CA ARG A 297 12.14 -19.85 -9.77
C ARG A 297 13.04 -20.49 -10.84
N LYS A 298 13.42 -19.73 -11.87
CA LYS A 298 14.31 -20.19 -12.94
C LYS A 298 15.78 -20.23 -12.52
N LEU A 299 16.13 -19.67 -11.36
CA LEU A 299 17.50 -19.49 -10.87
C LEU A 299 17.74 -20.24 -9.54
N VAL A 300 16.91 -21.21 -9.20
CA VAL A 300 17.07 -22.01 -7.97
C VAL A 300 18.45 -22.68 -8.00
N SER A 301 19.20 -22.51 -6.91
CA SER A 301 20.59 -22.95 -6.77
C SER A 301 20.92 -23.20 -5.31
N ASP A 302 22.12 -23.69 -5.00
CA ASP A 302 22.56 -23.87 -3.61
C ASP A 302 22.61 -22.55 -2.84
N TYR A 303 22.88 -21.43 -3.51
CA TYR A 303 22.76 -20.09 -2.91
C TYR A 303 21.33 -19.79 -2.46
N THR A 304 20.30 -20.35 -3.12
CA THR A 304 18.90 -20.24 -2.64
C THR A 304 18.75 -20.92 -1.28
N LYS A 305 19.33 -22.12 -1.11
CA LYS A 305 19.34 -22.80 0.19
C LYS A 305 20.06 -21.98 1.25
N MET A 306 21.22 -21.40 0.92
CA MET A 306 22.00 -20.57 1.85
C MET A 306 21.25 -19.31 2.28
N VAL A 307 20.60 -18.61 1.34
CA VAL A 307 19.75 -17.46 1.64
C VAL A 307 18.59 -17.88 2.55
N LEU A 308 17.91 -18.98 2.26
CA LEU A 308 16.80 -19.46 3.09
C LEU A 308 17.24 -19.81 4.51
N LYS A 309 18.42 -20.45 4.69
CA LYS A 309 19.00 -20.64 6.03
C LYS A 309 19.15 -19.33 6.78
N LYS A 310 19.71 -18.30 6.14
CA LYS A 310 19.84 -16.97 6.77
C LYS A 310 18.48 -16.37 7.13
N ARG A 311 17.47 -16.52 6.27
CA ARG A 311 16.13 -15.98 6.52
C ARG A 311 15.40 -16.72 7.63
N LEU A 312 15.63 -18.03 7.79
CA LEU A 312 15.22 -18.81 8.94
C LEU A 312 15.89 -18.29 10.22
N GLU A 313 17.22 -18.05 10.21
CA GLU A 313 17.92 -17.45 11.35
C GLU A 313 17.36 -16.06 11.73
N GLN A 314 17.01 -15.24 10.74
CA GLN A 314 16.44 -13.89 10.90
C GLN A 314 14.95 -13.90 11.30
N SER A 315 14.32 -15.06 11.38
CA SER A 315 12.92 -15.20 11.77
C SER A 315 12.80 -15.64 13.24
N LYS A 316 11.85 -15.07 13.96
CA LYS A 316 11.60 -15.40 15.38
C LYS A 316 10.86 -16.72 15.55
N SER A 317 9.94 -17.02 14.64
CA SER A 317 9.15 -18.25 14.62
C SER A 317 8.97 -18.77 13.20
N LEU A 318 8.61 -20.05 13.08
CA LEU A 318 8.20 -20.65 11.82
C LEU A 318 6.73 -21.05 11.90
N LEU A 319 5.98 -20.75 10.84
CA LEU A 319 4.59 -21.14 10.66
C LEU A 319 4.49 -22.09 9.46
N LEU A 320 4.15 -23.34 9.74
CA LEU A 320 3.90 -24.36 8.72
C LEU A 320 2.43 -24.32 8.29
N LEU A 321 2.19 -24.15 6.99
CA LEU A 321 0.89 -24.38 6.38
C LEU A 321 0.75 -25.85 6.02
N LYS A 322 0.24 -26.63 6.98
CA LYS A 322 0.21 -28.09 6.93
C LYS A 322 -0.86 -28.58 5.93
N SER A 323 -0.38 -29.15 4.84
CA SER A 323 -1.13 -29.98 3.88
C SER A 323 -0.35 -31.23 3.48
N ASN A 324 -0.99 -32.23 2.88
CA ASN A 324 -0.32 -33.40 2.32
C ASN A 324 0.86 -33.02 1.40
N GLU A 325 0.70 -32.00 0.56
CA GLU A 325 1.75 -31.55 -0.37
C GLU A 325 2.89 -30.82 0.33
N SER A 326 2.59 -30.08 1.42
CA SER A 326 3.65 -29.46 2.23
C SER A 326 4.50 -30.52 2.92
N LEU A 327 3.88 -31.60 3.40
CA LEU A 327 4.57 -32.70 4.09
C LEU A 327 5.45 -33.52 3.15
N ASN A 328 5.10 -33.58 1.87
CA ASN A 328 5.87 -34.27 0.84
C ASN A 328 6.94 -33.38 0.17
N SER A 329 7.08 -32.12 0.59
CA SER A 329 8.02 -31.19 -0.02
C SER A 329 9.40 -31.26 0.65
N GLU A 330 10.43 -31.54 -0.16
CA GLU A 330 11.83 -31.54 0.30
C GLU A 330 12.26 -30.20 0.90
N TRP A 331 11.80 -29.08 0.32
CA TRP A 331 12.09 -27.73 0.82
C TRP A 331 11.48 -27.51 2.19
N VAL A 332 10.23 -27.91 2.40
CA VAL A 332 9.54 -27.78 3.69
C VAL A 332 10.22 -28.68 4.74
N SER A 333 10.59 -29.91 4.39
CA SER A 333 11.33 -30.80 5.30
C SER A 333 12.64 -30.15 5.73
N PHE A 334 13.43 -29.65 4.76
CA PHE A 334 14.68 -28.94 5.02
C PHE A 334 14.50 -27.71 5.92
N GLU A 335 13.49 -26.88 5.65
CA GLU A 335 13.19 -25.68 6.45
C GLU A 335 12.83 -26.06 7.90
N LEU A 336 12.01 -27.09 8.09
CA LEU A 336 11.61 -27.58 9.42
C LEU A 336 12.80 -28.17 10.18
N ASP A 337 13.60 -29.02 9.54
CA ASP A 337 14.75 -29.68 10.16
C ASP A 337 15.79 -28.65 10.60
N TYR A 338 16.08 -27.67 9.74
CA TYR A 338 17.02 -26.60 10.06
C TYR A 338 16.46 -25.64 11.14
N PHE A 339 15.19 -25.26 11.07
CA PHE A 339 14.62 -24.36 12.09
C PHE A 339 14.51 -25.04 13.46
N LYS A 340 14.28 -26.36 13.49
CA LYS A 340 14.32 -27.16 14.72
C LYS A 340 15.70 -27.14 15.37
N SER A 341 16.78 -27.14 14.60
CA SER A 341 18.14 -27.03 15.15
C SER A 341 18.46 -25.64 15.73
N LEU A 342 17.64 -24.63 15.45
CA LEU A 342 17.77 -23.28 16.03
C LEU A 342 17.03 -23.12 17.37
N GLU A 343 16.31 -24.15 17.83
CA GLU A 343 15.53 -24.15 19.08
C GLU A 343 14.49 -23.04 19.18
N LYS A 344 13.98 -22.59 18.02
CA LYS A 344 12.95 -21.55 17.91
C LYS A 344 11.55 -22.16 17.78
N PRO A 345 10.49 -21.42 18.19
CA PRO A 345 9.12 -21.95 18.18
C PRO A 345 8.61 -22.23 16.76
N ILE A 346 8.04 -23.43 16.58
CA ILE A 346 7.39 -23.88 15.35
C ILE A 346 5.89 -24.03 15.62
N TYR A 347 5.10 -23.35 14.80
CA TYR A 347 3.66 -23.39 14.79
C TYR A 347 3.14 -24.03 13.51
N TYR A 348 1.91 -24.54 13.51
CA TYR A 348 1.25 -24.97 12.28
C TYR A 348 -0.23 -24.63 12.23
N ILE A 349 -0.72 -24.45 11.00
CA ILE A 349 -2.16 -24.39 10.68
C ILE A 349 -2.47 -25.58 9.78
N GLY A 350 -3.52 -26.34 10.12
CA GLY A 350 -4.04 -27.41 9.26
C GLY A 350 -4.84 -26.84 8.09
N LEU A 351 -4.47 -27.20 6.85
CA LEU A 351 -5.21 -26.87 5.63
C LEU A 351 -6.09 -28.00 5.14
N ASP A 352 -5.74 -29.25 5.50
CA ASP A 352 -6.48 -30.48 5.19
C ASP A 352 -6.46 -31.43 6.40
N ASP A 353 -7.19 -32.53 6.30
CA ASP A 353 -7.30 -33.55 7.36
C ASP A 353 -6.07 -34.48 7.46
N CYS A 354 -4.89 -34.03 7.00
CA CYS A 354 -3.71 -34.89 7.00
C CYS A 354 -3.26 -35.26 8.43
N LYS A 355 -3.29 -36.56 8.72
CA LYS A 355 -2.80 -37.12 9.99
C LYS A 355 -1.30 -37.37 9.86
N ASN A 356 -0.49 -36.60 10.59
CA ASN A 356 0.94 -36.82 10.68
C ASN A 356 1.41 -36.61 12.11
N ASN A 357 1.83 -37.70 12.75
CA ASN A 357 2.27 -37.72 14.15
C ASN A 357 3.62 -37.00 14.36
N ARG A 358 4.40 -36.75 13.30
CA ARG A 358 5.68 -36.01 13.37
C ARG A 358 5.50 -34.55 13.82
N LEU A 359 4.28 -34.01 13.76
CA LEU A 359 3.97 -32.62 14.08
C LEU A 359 3.32 -32.44 15.46
N ASN A 360 3.17 -33.53 16.25
CA ASN A 360 2.56 -33.48 17.57
C ASN A 360 3.38 -32.66 18.58
N SER A 361 4.66 -32.38 18.27
CA SER A 361 5.54 -31.53 19.08
C SER A 361 5.40 -30.03 18.78
N TYR A 362 4.62 -29.64 17.76
CA TYR A 362 4.45 -28.25 17.35
C TYR A 362 3.11 -27.70 17.83
N GLU A 363 3.06 -26.41 18.14
CA GLU A 363 1.83 -25.77 18.59
C GLU A 363 0.88 -25.54 17.41
N LYS A 364 -0.35 -26.06 17.52
CA LYS A 364 -1.40 -25.83 16.53
C LYS A 364 -2.02 -24.47 16.75
N LEU A 365 -2.10 -23.67 15.69
CA LEU A 365 -2.86 -22.42 15.69
C LEU A 365 -4.23 -22.63 15.05
N ASP A 366 -5.23 -21.98 15.62
CA ASP A 366 -6.57 -21.95 15.04
C ASP A 366 -6.60 -20.89 13.94
N TYR A 367 -7.16 -21.28 12.79
CA TYR A 367 -7.31 -20.39 11.65
C TYR A 367 -8.74 -20.42 11.13
N ASN A 368 -9.41 -19.28 11.20
CA ASN A 368 -10.73 -19.09 10.61
C ASN A 368 -10.58 -18.61 9.16
N PHE A 369 -10.94 -19.48 8.21
CA PHE A 369 -10.84 -19.20 6.77
C PHE A 369 -11.82 -18.15 6.27
N ASP A 370 -12.96 -17.98 6.94
CA ASP A 370 -14.02 -17.04 6.57
C ASP A 370 -13.72 -15.64 7.09
N GLU A 371 -13.22 -15.55 8.32
CA GLU A 371 -12.92 -14.29 9.00
C GLU A 371 -11.49 -13.79 8.78
N TYR A 372 -10.61 -14.61 8.19
CA TYR A 372 -9.17 -14.31 8.05
C TYR A 372 -8.52 -14.00 9.39
N TYR A 373 -8.81 -14.85 10.38
CA TYR A 373 -8.30 -14.72 11.73
C TYR A 373 -7.40 -15.92 12.05
N ILE A 374 -6.21 -15.64 12.57
CA ILE A 374 -5.31 -16.63 13.16
C ILE A 374 -5.26 -16.39 14.66
N SER A 375 -5.23 -17.44 15.48
CA SER A 375 -5.01 -17.31 16.92
C SER A 375 -3.70 -16.56 17.19
N LYS A 376 -3.65 -15.83 18.31
CA LYS A 376 -2.52 -14.95 18.61
C LYS A 376 -1.25 -15.77 18.79
N LEU A 377 -0.20 -15.41 18.05
CA LEU A 377 1.11 -16.01 18.25
C LEU A 377 1.76 -15.43 19.52
N ASN A 378 2.15 -16.31 20.43
CA ASN A 378 2.98 -15.94 21.58
C ASN A 378 4.44 -15.81 21.16
N ILE A 379 4.73 -14.81 20.34
CA ILE A 379 6.11 -14.46 20.03
C ILE A 379 6.62 -13.70 21.25
N LYS A 380 7.47 -14.35 22.06
CA LYS A 380 8.20 -13.67 23.14
C LYS A 380 8.91 -12.48 22.51
N SER A 381 8.50 -11.27 22.87
CA SER A 381 9.29 -10.09 22.61
C SER A 381 10.55 -10.24 23.46
N GLU A 382 11.69 -10.50 22.82
CA GLU A 382 12.97 -10.23 23.46
C GLU A 382 12.99 -8.72 23.75
N ASN A 383 12.63 -8.37 24.98
CA ASN A 383 12.80 -7.05 25.54
C ASN A 383 14.29 -6.88 25.84
N ASN A 384 14.97 -6.14 24.96
CA ASN A 384 15.85 -4.99 25.24
C ASN A 384 16.94 -4.85 24.18
#